data_AF-A0A3A8RNI9-F1
#
_entry.id   AF-A0A3A8RNI9-F1
#
_cell.length_a   1.000
_cell.length_b   1.000
_cell.length_c   1.000
_cell.angle_alpha   90.00
_cell.angle_beta   90.00
_cell.angle_gamma   90.00
#
_symmetry.space_group_name_H-M   'P 1'
#
loop_
_entity.id
_entity.type
_entity.pdbx_description
1 polymer ?
#
loop_
_entity_poly.entity_id
_entity_poly.type
_entity_poly.pdbx_seq_one_letter_code
_entity_poly.pdbx_strand_id
1 'polypeptide(L)'
;MKLLLAGRRGASDPLFAPAEAPLPWLQRVEAWFQQVAEGVLEGTRIEEGPQGAPVLRLRLHPAAAEVSLLATTQERIVVSAETSAAGPGYHRYLVDLLKGLGDLHGISWAPPDEDVGVGDATGYFHGGDVDLVEKHFLGWLQHSVGQVLRMRSLGNSGFALSMRFGHTFQHPGALLTPLGPRDERWLRTVHEDPRQGMDVFPWWNPGVDARERFTRALCRLWTDVVWRPPLLEEERQRLRDVARLLEQAWREDPSLPYPWREWQEVLGYLGMGGTVAEEVHRRALESPGVGPPIGYRRGSVQVALPEGWEIRIPGSLAETRLEDGSWVARDHRRTVRVVPLADSAEEQLAPTSPERKALELEHHGARVSGRASLHVGPGECRLTALCRSGSRRALCVVSFDDPDEQDWALGTWRSLDHAVAA
;
A
#
# COMPACT_ATOMS: atom_id res chain seq x y z
N MET A 1 -9.78 4.45 12.16
CA MET A 1 -10.06 5.83 12.57
C MET A 1 -10.35 6.69 11.36
N LYS A 2 -11.63 6.77 11.03
CA LYS A 2 -12.13 7.54 9.90
C LYS A 2 -12.26 9.01 10.29
N LEU A 3 -11.80 9.88 9.40
CA LEU A 3 -11.98 11.32 9.45
C LEU A 3 -12.81 11.70 8.21
N LEU A 4 -14.00 12.27 8.41
CA LEU A 4 -14.87 12.73 7.34
C LEU A 4 -15.31 14.16 7.64
N LEU A 5 -14.77 15.15 6.93
CA LEU A 5 -15.11 16.55 7.16
C LEU A 5 -15.90 17.11 5.98
N ALA A 6 -16.90 17.93 6.27
CA ALA A 6 -17.60 18.73 5.28
C ALA A 6 -17.30 20.22 5.51
N GLY A 7 -16.99 20.94 4.44
CA GLY A 7 -16.63 22.37 4.52
C GLY A 7 -17.34 23.21 3.46
N ARG A 8 -17.50 24.50 3.74
CA ARG A 8 -17.95 25.52 2.77
C ARG A 8 -16.89 26.60 2.57
N ARG A 9 -16.57 26.89 1.31
CA ARG A 9 -15.66 27.95 0.87
C ARG A 9 -16.39 29.29 0.80
N GLY A 10 -15.66 30.39 1.03
CA GLY A 10 -16.15 31.74 0.68
C GLY A 10 -17.17 32.33 1.65
N ALA A 11 -17.23 31.87 2.91
CA ALA A 11 -18.20 32.35 3.89
C ALA A 11 -17.96 33.80 4.36
N SER A 12 -16.89 34.48 3.91
CA SER A 12 -16.44 35.76 4.51
C SER A 12 -16.59 37.02 3.65
N ASP A 13 -17.06 36.99 2.40
CA ASP A 13 -17.45 38.24 1.71
C ASP A 13 -18.37 38.02 0.49
N PRO A 14 -19.67 38.38 0.54
CA PRO A 14 -20.62 38.06 -0.54
C PRO A 14 -20.49 38.93 -1.80
N LEU A 15 -19.62 39.95 -1.84
CA LEU A 15 -19.90 41.09 -2.71
C LEU A 15 -19.16 41.18 -4.05
N PHE A 16 -17.98 40.58 -4.31
CA PHE A 16 -17.24 40.94 -5.55
C PHE A 16 -16.36 39.90 -6.27
N ALA A 17 -16.47 38.58 -6.03
CA ALA A 17 -15.78 37.60 -6.88
C ALA A 17 -16.65 36.38 -7.21
N PRO A 18 -16.73 35.94 -8.49
CA PRO A 18 -17.37 34.67 -8.81
C PRO A 18 -16.63 33.52 -8.11
N ALA A 19 -17.39 32.60 -7.50
CA ALA A 19 -16.84 31.46 -6.81
C ALA A 19 -15.96 30.65 -7.77
N GLU A 20 -14.73 30.41 -7.36
CA GLU A 20 -13.76 29.74 -8.21
C GLU A 20 -14.19 28.30 -8.54
N ALA A 21 -14.01 27.92 -9.80
CA ALA A 21 -14.22 26.56 -10.27
C ALA A 21 -13.44 25.52 -9.41
N PRO A 22 -14.02 24.33 -9.15
CA PRO A 22 -13.42 23.31 -8.30
C PRO A 22 -11.99 22.90 -8.67
N LEU A 23 -11.69 22.71 -9.96
CA LEU A 23 -10.39 22.19 -10.40
C LEU A 23 -9.23 23.19 -10.19
N PRO A 24 -9.31 24.45 -10.64
CA PRO A 24 -8.30 25.47 -10.32
C PRO A 24 -8.08 25.66 -8.81
N TRP A 25 -9.15 25.56 -8.01
CA TRP A 25 -9.05 25.62 -6.56
C TRP A 25 -8.23 24.44 -6.01
N LEU A 26 -8.54 23.21 -6.44
CA LEU A 26 -7.80 22.01 -6.02
C LEU A 26 -6.33 22.05 -6.44
N GLN A 27 -5.99 22.63 -7.59
CA GLN A 27 -4.60 22.80 -8.02
C GLN A 27 -3.83 23.74 -7.09
N ARG A 28 -4.46 24.80 -6.57
CA ARG A 28 -3.83 25.66 -5.56
C ARG A 28 -3.69 24.96 -4.22
N VAL A 29 -4.70 24.19 -3.82
CA VAL A 29 -4.63 23.38 -2.60
C VAL A 29 -3.51 22.34 -2.69
N GLU A 30 -3.36 21.69 -3.85
CA GLU A 30 -2.24 20.78 -4.14
C GLU A 30 -0.89 21.47 -3.98
N ALA A 31 -0.71 22.66 -4.58
CA ALA A 31 0.52 23.43 -4.44
C ALA A 31 0.80 23.84 -2.99
N TRP A 32 -0.24 24.16 -2.21
CA TRP A 32 -0.10 24.45 -0.79
C TRP A 32 0.37 23.22 0.02
N PHE A 33 -0.20 22.03 -0.24
CA PHE A 33 0.27 20.80 0.40
C PHE A 33 1.72 20.47 0.02
N GLN A 34 2.12 20.69 -1.24
CA GLN A 34 3.50 20.49 -1.67
C GLN A 34 4.49 21.35 -0.89
N GLN A 35 4.08 22.53 -0.43
CA GLN A 35 4.90 23.43 0.38
C GLN A 35 4.87 23.07 1.88
N VAL A 36 3.68 22.92 2.46
CA VAL A 36 3.54 22.75 3.92
C VAL A 36 3.86 21.33 4.38
N ALA A 37 3.66 20.33 3.50
CA ALA A 37 3.88 18.92 3.82
C ALA A 37 5.07 18.31 3.06
N GLU A 38 6.00 19.12 2.53
CA GLU A 38 7.15 18.66 1.71
C GLU A 38 7.90 17.47 2.34
N GLY A 39 8.11 17.49 3.65
CA GLY A 39 8.84 16.45 4.37
C GLY A 39 8.13 15.09 4.47
N VAL A 40 6.81 15.04 4.22
CA VAL A 40 5.98 13.84 4.44
C VAL A 40 5.15 13.44 3.23
N LEU A 41 4.90 14.37 2.30
CA LEU A 41 4.11 14.16 1.10
C LEU A 41 4.86 13.26 0.10
N GLU A 42 4.29 12.09 -0.17
CA GLU A 42 4.87 11.08 -1.06
C GLU A 42 4.33 11.20 -2.50
N GLY A 43 3.22 11.90 -2.68
CA GLY A 43 2.61 12.10 -3.99
C GLY A 43 1.23 12.72 -3.92
N THR A 44 0.85 13.33 -5.03
CA THR A 44 -0.46 13.94 -5.25
C THR A 44 -0.99 13.50 -6.61
N ARG A 45 -2.31 13.42 -6.74
CA ARG A 45 -2.97 13.34 -8.04
C ARG A 45 -4.35 13.97 -7.98
N ILE A 46 -4.76 14.58 -9.07
CA ILE A 46 -6.16 14.98 -9.28
C ILE A 46 -6.79 13.99 -10.24
N GLU A 47 -7.93 13.43 -9.84
CA GLU A 47 -8.70 12.47 -10.64
C GLU A 47 -10.16 12.91 -10.72
N GLU A 48 -10.88 12.35 -11.69
CA GLU A 48 -12.33 12.53 -11.78
C GLU A 48 -13.03 11.64 -10.75
N GLY A 49 -13.79 12.28 -9.86
CA GLY A 49 -14.55 11.62 -8.80
C GLY A 49 -16.01 11.37 -9.16
N PRO A 50 -16.85 11.10 -8.14
CA PRO A 50 -18.28 10.88 -8.35
C PRO A 50 -18.94 12.06 -9.06
N GLN A 51 -19.81 11.76 -10.03
CA GLN A 51 -20.56 12.77 -10.80
C GLN A 51 -19.67 13.76 -11.57
N GLY A 52 -18.43 13.40 -11.88
CA GLY A 52 -17.49 14.24 -12.61
C GLY A 52 -16.82 15.33 -11.76
N ALA A 53 -17.05 15.33 -10.45
CA ALA A 53 -16.43 16.30 -9.54
C ALA A 53 -14.94 15.96 -9.33
N PRO A 54 -14.02 16.93 -9.40
CA PRO A 54 -12.60 16.64 -9.25
C PRO A 54 -12.26 16.28 -7.79
N VAL A 55 -11.33 15.33 -7.64
CA VAL A 55 -10.83 14.85 -6.35
C VAL A 55 -9.31 14.96 -6.33
N LEU A 56 -8.79 15.65 -5.33
CA LEU A 56 -7.37 15.62 -5.00
C LEU A 56 -7.08 14.48 -4.03
N ARG A 57 -6.16 13.59 -4.40
CA ARG A 57 -5.65 12.51 -3.57
C ARG A 57 -4.26 12.87 -3.08
N LEU A 58 -4.04 12.73 -1.78
CA LEU A 58 -2.76 13.01 -1.12
C LEU A 58 -2.25 11.75 -0.44
N ARG A 59 -1.00 11.39 -0.71
CA ARG A 59 -0.31 10.30 -0.01
C ARG A 59 0.69 10.89 0.98
N LEU A 60 0.37 10.82 2.27
CA LEU A 60 1.19 11.44 3.34
C LEU A 60 2.04 10.45 4.16
N HIS A 61 1.70 9.16 4.13
CA HIS A 61 2.45 8.13 4.86
C HIS A 61 2.28 6.75 4.19
N PRO A 62 3.32 5.90 4.12
CA PRO A 62 3.25 4.61 3.44
C PRO A 62 2.37 3.58 4.14
N ALA A 63 2.07 3.72 5.42
CA ALA A 63 1.09 2.87 6.10
C ALA A 63 -0.36 3.37 5.94
N ALA A 64 -0.59 4.65 5.65
CA ALA A 64 -1.93 5.23 5.56
C ALA A 64 -2.52 5.09 4.15
N ALA A 65 -3.85 5.05 4.07
CA ALA A 65 -4.56 5.27 2.82
C ALA A 65 -4.42 6.75 2.40
N GLU A 66 -4.76 7.04 1.15
CA GLU A 66 -4.70 8.42 0.64
C GLU A 66 -5.82 9.28 1.22
N VAL A 67 -5.47 10.51 1.59
CA VAL A 67 -6.45 11.53 1.95
C VAL A 67 -7.13 12.02 0.68
N SER A 68 -8.44 12.16 0.74
CA SER A 68 -9.27 12.51 -0.42
C SER A 68 -9.96 13.83 -0.17
N LEU A 69 -9.72 14.82 -1.03
CA LEU A 69 -10.37 16.12 -1.00
C LEU A 69 -11.24 16.25 -2.24
N LEU A 70 -12.55 16.11 -2.05
CA LEU A 70 -13.56 16.20 -3.10
C LEU A 70 -14.16 17.61 -3.08
N ALA A 71 -14.06 18.32 -4.20
CA ALA A 71 -14.73 19.59 -4.40
C ALA A 71 -16.05 19.35 -5.15
N THR A 72 -17.13 19.07 -4.40
CA THR A 72 -18.44 18.69 -4.97
C THR A 72 -19.09 19.83 -5.75
N THR A 73 -18.87 21.07 -5.33
CA THR A 73 -19.34 22.27 -6.02
C THR A 73 -18.32 23.41 -5.89
N GLN A 74 -18.66 24.58 -6.43
CA GLN A 74 -17.90 25.82 -6.25
C GLN A 74 -17.78 26.28 -4.79
N GLU A 75 -18.56 25.72 -3.87
CA GLU A 75 -18.53 26.11 -2.46
C GLU A 75 -18.29 24.93 -1.53
N ARG A 76 -18.71 23.72 -1.90
CA ARG A 76 -18.72 22.58 -1.00
C ARG A 76 -17.49 21.70 -1.19
N ILE A 77 -16.89 21.32 -0.08
CA ILE A 77 -15.77 20.41 -0.03
C ILE A 77 -16.04 19.27 0.96
N VAL A 78 -15.52 18.09 0.65
CA VAL A 78 -15.56 16.92 1.52
C VAL A 78 -14.15 16.35 1.62
N VAL A 79 -13.67 16.14 2.84
CA VAL A 79 -12.39 15.50 3.12
C VAL A 79 -12.65 14.14 3.74
N SER A 80 -12.02 13.08 3.22
CA SER A 80 -12.10 11.73 3.76
C SER A 80 -10.70 11.15 3.95
N ALA A 81 -10.42 10.59 5.12
CA ALA A 81 -9.17 9.91 5.42
C ALA A 81 -9.37 8.73 6.40
N GLU A 82 -8.50 7.73 6.29
CA GLU A 82 -8.40 6.62 7.24
C GLU A 82 -7.03 6.67 7.91
N THR A 83 -7.02 6.91 9.22
CA THR A 83 -5.82 7.28 9.99
C THR A 83 -5.34 6.19 10.93
N SER A 84 -6.13 5.13 11.17
CA SER A 84 -5.75 4.09 12.14
C SER A 84 -4.48 3.35 11.75
N ALA A 85 -4.17 3.27 10.46
CA ALA A 85 -3.01 2.51 10.00
C ALA A 85 -1.67 3.14 10.36
N ALA A 86 -1.61 4.47 10.48
CA ALA A 86 -0.39 5.18 10.80
C ALA A 86 -0.26 5.52 12.30
N GLY A 87 -1.37 5.87 12.97
CA GLY A 87 -1.36 6.14 14.41
C GLY A 87 -1.88 7.52 14.81
N PRO A 88 -1.92 7.80 16.13
CA PRO A 88 -2.50 9.03 16.67
C PRO A 88 -1.70 10.29 16.30
N GLY A 89 -0.38 10.18 16.12
CA GLY A 89 0.47 11.29 15.70
C GLY A 89 0.17 11.74 14.28
N TYR A 90 0.04 10.77 13.36
CA TYR A 90 -0.42 11.03 12.00
C TYR A 90 -1.82 11.66 11.97
N HIS A 91 -2.75 11.14 12.78
CA HIS A 91 -4.11 11.69 12.86
C HIS A 91 -4.09 13.17 13.28
N ARG A 92 -3.38 13.50 14.35
CA ARG A 92 -3.25 14.89 14.84
C ARG A 92 -2.58 15.78 13.80
N TYR A 93 -1.48 15.33 13.20
CA TYR A 93 -0.80 16.04 12.13
C TYR A 93 -1.75 16.38 10.97
N LEU A 94 -2.53 15.40 10.50
CA LEU A 94 -3.49 15.61 9.42
C LEU A 94 -4.62 16.57 9.82
N VAL A 95 -5.15 16.45 11.04
CA VAL A 95 -6.18 17.37 11.53
C VAL A 95 -5.66 18.81 11.57
N ASP A 96 -4.45 19.03 12.11
CA ASP A 96 -3.86 20.36 12.22
C ASP A 96 -3.56 20.95 10.83
N LEU A 97 -3.12 20.12 9.88
CA LEU A 97 -2.97 20.48 8.47
C LEU A 97 -4.32 20.91 7.85
N LEU A 98 -5.40 20.18 8.10
CA LEU A 98 -6.73 20.51 7.57
C LEU A 98 -7.35 21.76 8.22
N LYS A 99 -7.03 22.04 9.49
CA LYS A 99 -7.36 23.31 10.13
C LYS A 99 -6.62 24.47 9.45
N GLY A 100 -5.31 24.33 9.24
CA GLY A 100 -4.51 25.33 8.52
C GLY A 100 -4.98 25.57 7.08
N LEU A 101 -5.44 24.51 6.38
CA LEU A 101 -6.10 24.64 5.09
C LEU A 101 -7.36 25.50 5.19
N GLY A 102 -8.16 25.27 6.24
CA GLY A 102 -9.37 26.03 6.50
C GLY A 102 -9.13 27.50 6.76
N ASP A 103 -8.13 27.81 7.59
CA ASP A 103 -7.73 29.18 7.89
C ASP A 103 -7.21 29.91 6.64
N LEU A 104 -6.38 29.25 5.83
CA LEU A 104 -5.79 29.85 4.63
C LEU A 104 -6.81 30.09 3.51
N HIS A 105 -7.75 29.15 3.31
CA HIS A 105 -8.70 29.19 2.19
C HIS A 105 -10.11 29.65 2.59
N GLY A 106 -10.30 30.10 3.83
CA GLY A 106 -11.61 30.56 4.32
C GLY A 106 -12.67 29.46 4.26
N ILE A 107 -12.32 28.24 4.68
CA ILE A 107 -13.25 27.11 4.75
C ILE A 107 -13.89 27.09 6.13
N SER A 108 -15.21 27.20 6.15
CA SER A 108 -16.00 26.92 7.35
C SER A 108 -16.34 25.43 7.42
N TRP A 109 -15.73 24.72 8.36
CA TRP A 109 -16.01 23.30 8.62
C TRP A 109 -17.33 23.12 9.35
N ALA A 110 -18.14 22.16 8.89
CA ALA A 110 -19.40 21.80 9.53
C ALA A 110 -19.15 21.18 10.92
N PRO A 111 -20.10 21.31 11.86
CA PRO A 111 -20.07 20.55 13.11
C PRO A 111 -20.14 19.04 12.83
N PRO A 112 -19.74 18.19 13.80
CA PRO A 112 -19.90 16.74 13.68
C PRO A 112 -21.38 16.37 13.62
N ASP A 113 -21.69 15.37 12.80
CA ASP A 113 -23.02 14.81 12.59
C ASP A 113 -22.88 13.28 12.49
N GLU A 114 -23.24 12.59 13.57
CA GLU A 114 -23.12 11.13 13.70
C GLU A 114 -24.04 10.39 12.71
N ASP A 115 -25.21 10.95 12.39
CA ASP A 115 -26.22 10.30 11.54
C ASP A 115 -25.70 10.09 10.11
N VAL A 116 -24.92 11.06 9.61
CA VAL A 116 -24.27 10.98 8.29
C VAL A 116 -22.78 10.63 8.37
N GLY A 117 -22.28 10.33 9.58
CA GLY A 117 -20.88 9.96 9.85
C GLY A 117 -19.86 11.07 9.57
N VAL A 118 -20.30 12.33 9.57
CA VAL A 118 -19.43 13.51 9.42
C VAL A 118 -18.82 13.82 10.78
N GLY A 119 -17.50 13.95 10.81
CA GLY A 119 -16.73 14.34 11.97
C GLY A 119 -15.42 13.59 12.08
N ASP A 120 -14.85 13.72 13.27
CA ASP A 120 -13.66 13.03 13.72
C ASP A 120 -14.05 12.14 14.89
N ALA A 121 -13.91 10.82 14.72
CA ALA A 121 -14.26 9.84 15.75
C ALA A 121 -13.48 10.04 17.07
N THR A 122 -12.34 10.73 17.04
CA THR A 122 -11.56 11.05 18.25
C THR A 122 -12.01 12.35 18.92
N GLY A 123 -12.77 13.18 18.22
CA GLY A 123 -13.19 14.51 18.66
C GLY A 123 -12.09 15.59 18.59
N TYR A 124 -10.87 15.27 18.17
CA TYR A 124 -9.73 16.19 18.15
C TYR A 124 -9.91 17.37 17.19
N PHE A 125 -10.61 17.18 16.07
CA PHE A 125 -10.84 18.24 15.10
C PHE A 125 -11.51 19.47 15.73
N HIS A 126 -12.55 19.30 16.55
CA HIS A 126 -13.22 20.43 17.20
C HIS A 126 -12.79 20.64 18.66
N GLY A 127 -12.47 19.57 19.40
CA GLY A 127 -12.17 19.64 20.82
C GLY A 127 -10.69 19.85 21.16
N GLY A 128 -9.77 19.44 20.29
CA GLY A 128 -8.31 19.57 20.51
C GLY A 128 -7.74 18.68 21.63
N ASP A 129 -8.52 17.76 22.20
CA ASP A 129 -8.09 16.90 23.30
C ASP A 129 -7.18 15.76 22.81
N VAL A 130 -5.90 15.83 23.17
CA VAL A 130 -4.87 14.87 22.77
C VAL A 130 -5.04 13.51 23.45
N ASP A 131 -5.42 13.49 24.73
CA ASP A 131 -5.52 12.25 25.50
C ASP A 131 -6.67 11.38 24.98
N LEU A 132 -7.75 12.02 24.50
CA LEU A 132 -8.86 11.32 23.86
C LEU A 132 -8.45 10.64 22.55
N VAL A 133 -7.52 11.23 21.77
CA VAL A 133 -6.99 10.60 20.56
C VAL A 133 -6.26 9.30 20.91
N GLU A 134 -5.31 9.35 21.84
CA GLU A 134 -4.53 8.17 22.21
C GLU A 134 -5.42 7.06 22.78
N LYS A 135 -6.38 7.41 23.64
CA LYS A 135 -7.36 6.46 24.18
C LYS A 135 -8.18 5.79 23.08
N HIS A 136 -8.64 6.54 22.07
CA HIS A 136 -9.37 5.97 20.93
C HIS A 136 -8.53 4.98 20.13
N PHE A 137 -7.27 5.33 19.84
CA PHE A 137 -6.37 4.45 19.10
C PHE A 137 -6.04 3.16 19.87
N LEU A 138 -5.80 3.26 21.18
CA LEU A 138 -5.58 2.09 22.04
C LEU A 138 -6.83 1.21 22.14
N GLY A 139 -8.02 1.80 22.29
CA GLY A 139 -9.28 1.06 22.33
C GLY A 139 -9.56 0.32 21.02
N TRP A 140 -9.30 0.97 19.88
CA TRP A 140 -9.39 0.33 18.57
C TRP A 140 -8.41 -0.82 18.42
N LEU A 141 -7.15 -0.63 18.82
CA LEU A 141 -6.15 -1.68 18.76
C LEU A 141 -6.56 -2.90 19.58
N GLN A 142 -7.01 -2.69 20.83
CA GLN A 142 -7.49 -3.76 21.71
C GLN A 142 -8.66 -4.52 21.09
N HIS A 143 -9.63 -3.79 20.52
CA HIS A 143 -10.79 -4.39 19.85
C HIS A 143 -10.38 -5.21 18.62
N SER A 144 -9.55 -4.65 17.73
CA SER A 144 -9.08 -5.33 16.53
C SER A 144 -8.29 -6.60 16.86
N VAL A 145 -7.39 -6.54 17.84
CA VAL A 145 -6.63 -7.71 18.31
C VAL A 145 -7.57 -8.76 18.94
N GLY A 146 -8.56 -8.32 19.72
CA GLY A 146 -9.58 -9.23 20.27
C GLY A 146 -10.37 -9.97 19.20
N GLN A 147 -10.74 -9.29 18.11
CA GLN A 147 -11.38 -9.94 16.96
C GLN A 147 -10.46 -10.95 16.27
N VAL A 148 -9.18 -10.61 16.08
CA VAL A 148 -8.19 -11.54 15.51
C VAL A 148 -8.05 -12.79 16.38
N LEU A 149 -7.89 -12.64 17.70
CA LEU A 149 -7.82 -13.76 18.64
C LEU A 149 -9.06 -14.65 18.57
N ARG A 150 -10.26 -14.05 18.52
CA ARG A 150 -11.53 -14.78 18.38
C ARG A 150 -11.60 -15.54 17.06
N MET A 151 -11.21 -14.93 15.95
CA MET A 151 -11.28 -15.60 14.65
C MET A 151 -10.24 -16.73 14.54
N ARG A 152 -9.07 -16.56 15.14
CA ARG A 152 -8.04 -17.60 15.25
C ARG A 152 -8.49 -18.80 16.07
N SER A 153 -9.23 -18.59 17.17
CA SER A 153 -9.76 -19.71 17.96
C SER A 153 -10.79 -20.55 17.19
N LEU A 154 -11.37 -20.00 16.11
CA LEU A 154 -12.25 -20.71 15.17
C LEU A 154 -11.47 -21.36 14.00
N GLY A 155 -10.13 -21.37 14.02
CA GLY A 155 -9.29 -21.98 12.99
C GLY A 155 -8.97 -21.09 11.79
N ASN A 156 -9.36 -19.81 11.81
CA ASN A 156 -9.04 -18.88 10.72
C ASN A 156 -7.58 -18.41 10.81
N SER A 157 -7.00 -17.99 9.69
CA SER A 157 -5.61 -17.53 9.57
C SER A 157 -5.46 -16.43 8.50
N GLY A 158 -4.24 -15.91 8.31
CA GLY A 158 -3.98 -14.90 7.28
C GLY A 158 -4.43 -13.48 7.66
N PHE A 159 -4.43 -13.14 8.94
CA PHE A 159 -4.85 -11.82 9.40
C PHE A 159 -3.82 -10.74 9.11
N ALA A 160 -4.33 -9.57 8.74
CA ALA A 160 -3.56 -8.36 8.57
C ALA A 160 -4.22 -7.21 9.33
N LEU A 161 -3.42 -6.38 10.00
CA LEU A 161 -3.85 -5.16 10.64
C LEU A 161 -3.17 -3.99 9.94
N SER A 162 -3.95 -2.99 9.53
CA SER A 162 -3.42 -1.75 8.94
C SER A 162 -2.61 -1.95 7.65
N MET A 163 -2.70 -3.12 7.02
CA MET A 163 -2.07 -3.38 5.72
C MET A 163 -2.90 -2.74 4.61
N ARG A 164 -2.22 -2.23 3.59
CA ARG A 164 -2.87 -1.65 2.42
C ARG A 164 -3.61 -2.72 1.62
N PHE A 165 -4.72 -2.30 1.02
CA PHE A 165 -5.40 -3.10 0.01
C PHE A 165 -4.54 -3.25 -1.25
N GLY A 166 -4.73 -4.34 -1.99
CA GLY A 166 -4.05 -4.62 -3.26
C GLY A 166 -2.98 -5.69 -3.16
N HIS A 167 -2.32 -5.83 -2.01
CA HIS A 167 -1.30 -6.84 -1.76
C HIS A 167 -1.59 -7.59 -0.46
N THR A 168 -1.74 -8.91 -0.55
CA THR A 168 -1.74 -9.80 0.61
C THR A 168 -0.45 -10.61 0.62
N PHE A 169 0.21 -10.67 1.78
CA PHE A 169 1.50 -11.34 1.91
C PHE A 169 1.35 -12.69 2.57
N GLN A 170 2.12 -13.67 2.12
CA GLN A 170 2.24 -14.95 2.82
C GLN A 170 3.40 -14.89 3.80
N HIS A 171 3.08 -15.01 5.09
CA HIS A 171 4.07 -15.00 6.16
C HIS A 171 3.56 -15.81 7.36
N PRO A 172 4.41 -16.56 8.08
CA PRO A 172 4.01 -17.39 9.23
C PRO A 172 3.54 -16.60 10.47
N GLY A 173 3.46 -15.27 10.39
CA GLY A 173 3.05 -14.42 11.52
C GLY A 173 1.59 -14.63 11.85
N ALA A 174 1.22 -14.50 13.13
CA ALA A 174 -0.18 -14.60 13.56
C ALA A 174 -1.01 -13.41 13.05
N LEU A 175 -0.37 -12.24 12.92
CA LEU A 175 -0.93 -11.01 12.39
C LEU A 175 0.14 -10.25 11.60
N LEU A 176 -0.17 -9.84 10.37
CA LEU A 176 0.74 -9.03 9.56
C LEU A 176 0.45 -7.53 9.77
N THR A 177 1.50 -6.74 9.95
CA THR A 177 1.40 -5.28 10.14
C THR A 177 2.40 -4.54 9.26
N PRO A 178 2.22 -3.24 8.99
CA PRO A 178 3.19 -2.45 8.21
C PRO A 178 4.59 -2.40 8.84
N LEU A 179 4.73 -2.66 10.14
CA LEU A 179 6.01 -2.69 10.86
C LEU A 179 6.54 -4.10 11.11
N GLY A 180 5.95 -5.10 10.46
CA GLY A 180 6.35 -6.49 10.54
C GLY A 180 5.32 -7.42 11.18
N PRO A 181 5.58 -8.73 11.14
CA PRO A 181 4.68 -9.74 11.66
C PRO A 181 4.64 -9.72 13.20
N ARG A 182 3.48 -10.02 13.76
CA ARG A 182 3.27 -10.22 15.20
C ARG A 182 2.95 -11.67 15.49
N ASP A 183 3.44 -12.15 16.61
CA ASP A 183 3.16 -13.50 17.10
C ASP A 183 1.92 -13.51 17.99
N GLU A 184 1.51 -14.71 18.41
CA GLU A 184 0.33 -14.88 19.24
C GLU A 184 0.53 -14.37 20.67
N ARG A 185 1.78 -14.33 21.15
CA ARG A 185 2.12 -13.76 22.46
C ARG A 185 1.83 -12.26 22.45
N TRP A 186 2.30 -11.55 21.44
CA TRP A 186 2.03 -10.13 21.25
C TRP A 186 0.52 -9.86 21.22
N LEU A 187 -0.25 -10.66 20.46
CA LEU A 187 -1.71 -10.50 20.41
C LEU A 187 -2.35 -10.61 21.81
N ARG A 188 -1.97 -11.60 22.62
CA ARG A 188 -2.49 -11.74 23.99
C ARG A 188 -2.09 -10.56 24.87
N THR A 189 -0.82 -10.18 24.86
CA THR A 189 -0.31 -9.05 25.65
C THR A 189 -1.04 -7.74 25.31
N VAL A 190 -1.27 -7.47 24.02
CA VAL A 190 -1.97 -6.26 23.57
C VAL A 190 -3.46 -6.29 23.86
N HIS A 191 -4.08 -7.48 23.83
CA HIS A 191 -5.47 -7.61 24.23
C HIS A 191 -5.68 -7.30 25.73
N GLU A 192 -4.73 -7.70 26.58
CA GLU A 192 -4.74 -7.41 28.02
C GLU A 192 -4.40 -5.94 28.32
N ASP A 193 -3.34 -5.41 27.71
CA ASP A 193 -2.91 -4.01 27.82
C ASP A 193 -2.53 -3.44 26.44
N PRO A 194 -3.40 -2.65 25.80
CA PRO A 194 -3.14 -2.14 24.45
C PRO A 194 -1.93 -1.21 24.36
N ARG A 195 -1.45 -0.65 25.47
CA ARG A 195 -0.24 0.20 25.49
C ARG A 195 1.01 -0.58 25.07
N GLN A 196 1.03 -1.89 25.31
CA GLN A 196 2.11 -2.76 24.88
C GLN A 196 2.19 -2.94 23.35
N GLY A 197 1.14 -2.52 22.63
CA GLY A 197 1.04 -2.63 21.17
C GLY A 197 1.22 -1.31 20.43
N MET A 198 1.64 -0.25 21.11
CA MET A 198 1.88 1.06 20.49
C MET A 198 2.90 0.99 19.35
N ASP A 199 3.80 0.00 19.39
CA ASP A 199 4.82 -0.26 18.38
C ASP A 199 4.25 -0.76 17.04
N VAL A 200 2.94 -0.99 16.93
CA VAL A 200 2.26 -1.25 15.64
C VAL A 200 2.00 0.03 14.83
N PHE A 201 2.01 1.18 15.49
CA PHE A 201 1.77 2.47 14.86
C PHE A 201 3.10 3.11 14.45
N PRO A 202 3.34 3.35 13.15
CA PRO A 202 4.55 4.04 12.72
C PRO A 202 4.62 5.49 13.19
N TRP A 203 3.49 6.15 13.44
CA TRP A 203 3.47 7.58 13.73
C TRP A 203 2.61 7.89 14.98
N TRP A 204 3.24 7.79 16.16
CA TRP A 204 2.58 8.04 17.43
C TRP A 204 2.60 9.51 17.87
N ASN A 205 3.75 10.18 17.78
CA ASN A 205 3.89 11.59 18.12
C ASN A 205 3.69 12.45 16.86
N PRO A 206 2.99 13.60 16.89
CA PRO A 206 2.67 14.36 15.68
C PRO A 206 3.88 15.02 14.98
N GLY A 207 5.06 15.01 15.61
CA GLY A 207 6.28 15.55 15.02
C GLY A 207 6.83 14.68 13.88
N VAL A 208 7.54 15.33 12.94
CA VAL A 208 8.34 14.66 11.91
C VAL A 208 9.78 14.57 12.43
N ASP A 209 9.99 13.65 13.36
CA ASP A 209 11.25 13.44 14.09
C ASP A 209 12.02 12.22 13.59
N ALA A 210 13.17 11.92 14.21
CA ALA A 210 13.96 10.73 13.91
C ALA A 210 13.14 9.43 13.96
N ARG A 211 12.21 9.31 14.91
CA ARG A 211 11.40 8.12 15.12
C ARG A 211 10.41 7.92 13.98
N GLU A 212 9.72 8.99 13.55
CA GLU A 212 8.82 8.96 12.39
C GLU A 212 9.57 8.56 11.11
N ARG A 213 10.74 9.16 10.85
CA ARG A 213 11.53 8.82 9.65
C ARG A 213 11.98 7.36 9.67
N PHE A 214 12.41 6.88 10.84
CA PHE A 214 12.82 5.50 11.05
C PHE A 214 11.67 4.51 10.80
N THR A 215 10.51 4.72 11.43
CA THR A 215 9.36 3.83 11.27
C THR A 215 8.74 3.92 9.88
N ARG A 216 8.75 5.11 9.24
CA ARG A 216 8.38 5.28 7.82
C ARG A 216 9.26 4.43 6.91
N ALA A 217 10.58 4.45 7.13
CA ALA A 217 11.51 3.61 6.38
C ALA A 217 11.25 2.12 6.64
N LEU A 218 11.02 1.71 7.89
CA LEU A 218 10.65 0.33 8.22
C LEU A 218 9.37 -0.12 7.52
N CYS A 219 8.35 0.73 7.45
CA CYS A 219 7.13 0.42 6.69
C CYS A 219 7.45 0.07 5.24
N ARG A 220 8.26 0.92 4.57
CA ARG A 220 8.68 0.68 3.19
C ARG A 220 9.49 -0.61 3.04
N LEU A 221 10.43 -0.88 3.95
CA LEU A 221 11.22 -2.11 3.94
C LEU A 221 10.32 -3.35 4.06
N TRP A 222 9.31 -3.31 4.93
CA TRP A 222 8.38 -4.43 5.10
C TRP A 222 7.45 -4.61 3.90
N THR A 223 6.86 -3.55 3.35
CA THR A 223 5.73 -3.67 2.41
C THR A 223 6.08 -3.43 0.94
N ASP A 224 7.04 -2.54 0.67
CA ASP A 224 7.20 -1.92 -0.65
C ASP A 224 8.51 -2.31 -1.35
N VAL A 225 9.58 -2.55 -0.58
CA VAL A 225 10.90 -2.86 -1.15
C VAL A 225 10.90 -4.21 -1.85
N VAL A 226 11.28 -4.18 -3.12
CA VAL A 226 11.59 -5.38 -3.90
C VAL A 226 13.06 -5.72 -3.66
N TRP A 227 13.33 -6.86 -3.01
CA TRP A 227 14.66 -7.21 -2.48
C TRP A 227 15.61 -7.75 -3.55
N ARG A 228 15.98 -6.88 -4.48
CA ARG A 228 16.96 -7.08 -5.57
C ARG A 228 17.40 -5.72 -6.12
N PRO A 229 18.44 -5.65 -6.98
CA PRO A 229 18.75 -4.43 -7.73
C PRO A 229 17.51 -3.88 -8.48
N PRO A 230 17.31 -2.55 -8.50
CA PRO A 230 16.12 -1.94 -9.12
C PRO A 230 16.14 -2.08 -10.64
N LEU A 231 14.98 -2.42 -11.22
CA LEU A 231 14.76 -2.53 -12.67
C LEU A 231 14.17 -1.26 -13.27
N LEU A 232 13.41 -0.54 -12.45
CA LEU A 232 12.66 0.66 -12.82
C LEU A 232 13.18 1.86 -12.02
N GLU A 233 13.04 3.06 -12.57
CA GLU A 233 13.47 4.27 -11.86
C GLU A 233 12.62 4.50 -10.62
N GLU A 234 11.33 4.14 -10.63
CA GLU A 234 10.46 4.24 -9.47
C GLU A 234 10.92 3.32 -8.33
N GLU A 235 11.45 2.13 -8.64
CA GLU A 235 12.05 1.24 -7.63
C GLU A 235 13.34 1.83 -7.07
N ARG A 236 14.19 2.37 -7.94
CA ARG A 236 15.42 3.04 -7.54
C ARG A 236 15.13 4.24 -6.63
N GLN A 237 14.13 5.05 -6.97
CA GLN A 237 13.72 6.19 -6.17
C GLN A 237 13.20 5.75 -4.80
N ARG A 238 12.37 4.69 -4.72
CA ARG A 238 11.93 4.13 -3.44
C ARG A 238 13.10 3.68 -2.55
N LEU A 239 14.10 3.00 -3.13
CA LEU A 239 15.30 2.60 -2.39
C LEU A 239 16.10 3.81 -1.90
N ARG A 240 16.26 4.86 -2.72
CA ARG A 240 16.91 6.12 -2.32
C ARG A 240 16.17 6.79 -1.17
N ASP A 241 14.83 6.82 -1.22
CA ASP A 241 14.02 7.40 -0.15
C ASP A 241 14.18 6.65 1.17
N VAL A 242 14.18 5.32 1.13
CA VAL A 242 14.47 4.50 2.33
C VAL A 242 15.86 4.80 2.89
N ALA A 243 16.89 4.80 2.04
CA ALA A 243 18.26 5.08 2.48
C ALA A 243 18.37 6.47 3.12
N ARG A 244 17.76 7.49 2.48
CA ARG A 244 17.73 8.87 2.98
C ARG A 244 17.01 8.97 4.33
N LEU A 245 15.85 8.33 4.49
CA LEU A 245 15.10 8.34 5.75
C LEU A 245 15.89 7.70 6.89
N LEU A 246 16.50 6.53 6.65
CA LEU A 246 17.33 5.86 7.65
C LEU A 246 18.56 6.70 8.03
N GLU A 247 19.23 7.30 7.05
CA GLU A 247 20.39 8.16 7.28
C GLU A 247 20.04 9.41 8.09
N GLN A 248 18.94 10.08 7.74
CA GLN A 248 18.47 11.26 8.46
C GLN A 248 18.06 10.92 9.89
N ALA A 249 17.29 9.84 10.07
CA ALA A 249 16.91 9.36 11.39
C ALA A 249 18.16 9.04 12.23
N TRP A 250 19.15 8.33 11.65
CA TRP A 250 20.34 7.89 12.38
C TRP A 250 21.23 9.05 12.80
N ARG A 251 21.34 10.10 11.97
CA ARG A 251 22.05 11.32 12.34
C ARG A 251 21.40 12.05 13.51
N GLU A 252 20.07 12.02 13.58
CA GLU A 252 19.29 12.72 14.61
C GLU A 252 19.23 11.91 15.92
N ASP A 253 18.98 10.60 15.84
CA ASP A 253 18.98 9.68 16.99
C ASP A 253 19.66 8.34 16.66
N PRO A 254 20.98 8.21 16.91
CA PRO A 254 21.72 6.98 16.69
C PRO A 254 21.30 5.78 17.57
N SER A 255 20.46 6.00 18.59
CA SER A 255 20.09 4.97 19.57
C SER A 255 18.93 4.07 19.11
N LEU A 256 18.23 4.46 18.04
CA LEU A 256 17.14 3.68 17.47
C LEU A 256 17.64 2.32 16.94
N PRO A 257 16.77 1.29 16.91
CA PRO A 257 17.16 -0.06 16.51
C PRO A 257 17.22 -0.20 14.98
N TYR A 258 18.23 0.40 14.35
CA TYR A 258 18.41 0.41 12.89
C TYR A 258 18.54 -1.01 12.31
N PRO A 259 17.86 -1.29 11.17
CA PRO A 259 17.97 -2.57 10.47
C PRO A 259 19.27 -2.59 9.64
N TRP A 260 20.42 -2.68 10.30
CA TRP A 260 21.73 -2.53 9.65
C TRP A 260 21.95 -3.48 8.48
N ARG A 261 21.54 -4.75 8.63
CA ARG A 261 21.62 -5.77 7.57
C ARG A 261 20.84 -5.34 6.32
N GLU A 262 19.59 -4.95 6.50
CA GLU A 262 18.73 -4.58 5.38
C GLU A 262 19.08 -3.21 4.79
N TRP A 263 19.53 -2.27 5.62
CA TRP A 263 20.05 -1.00 5.14
C TRP A 263 21.29 -1.21 4.27
N GLN A 264 22.19 -2.11 4.68
CA GLN A 264 23.35 -2.50 3.86
C GLN A 264 22.91 -3.08 2.50
N GLU A 265 21.92 -3.96 2.46
CA GLU A 265 21.37 -4.48 1.20
C GLU A 265 20.84 -3.35 0.31
N VAL A 266 20.06 -2.42 0.86
CA VAL A 266 19.53 -1.25 0.12
C VAL A 266 20.65 -0.40 -0.49
N LEU A 267 21.69 -0.08 0.29
CA LEU A 267 22.85 0.66 -0.19
C LEU A 267 23.59 -0.11 -1.29
N GLY A 268 23.73 -1.42 -1.13
CA GLY A 268 24.33 -2.32 -2.11
C GLY A 268 23.56 -2.33 -3.44
N TYR A 269 22.22 -2.43 -3.40
CA TYR A 269 21.37 -2.36 -4.60
C TYR A 269 21.46 -1.01 -5.32
N LEU A 270 21.68 0.07 -4.58
CA LEU A 270 21.90 1.41 -5.15
C LEU A 270 23.33 1.64 -5.64
N GLY A 271 24.28 0.76 -5.29
CA GLY A 271 25.71 0.95 -5.56
C GLY A 271 26.30 2.14 -4.81
N MET A 272 25.76 2.50 -3.65
CA MET A 272 26.23 3.64 -2.86
C MET A 272 27.39 3.24 -1.94
N GLY A 273 28.43 4.07 -1.94
CA GLY A 273 29.60 3.95 -1.06
C GLY A 273 29.80 5.21 -0.20
N GLY A 274 30.96 5.30 0.46
CA GLY A 274 31.32 6.42 1.32
C GLY A 274 31.13 6.13 2.81
N THR A 275 31.34 7.16 3.64
CA THR A 275 31.46 7.01 5.10
C THR A 275 30.21 6.40 5.76
N VAL A 276 29.01 6.80 5.30
CA VAL A 276 27.75 6.22 5.80
C VAL A 276 27.64 4.74 5.44
N ALA A 277 27.99 4.37 4.20
CA ALA A 277 27.93 2.98 3.76
C ALA A 277 28.93 2.08 4.49
N GLU A 278 30.14 2.58 4.76
CA GLU A 278 31.16 1.89 5.54
C GLU A 278 30.71 1.68 6.99
N GLU A 279 30.12 2.70 7.62
CA GLU A 279 29.58 2.60 8.98
C GLU A 279 28.41 1.60 9.04
N VAL A 280 27.47 1.67 8.08
CA VAL A 280 26.36 0.71 7.98
C VAL A 280 26.88 -0.71 7.82
N HIS A 281 27.88 -0.92 6.96
CA HIS A 281 28.52 -2.22 6.77
C HIS A 281 29.15 -2.74 8.08
N ARG A 282 29.92 -1.90 8.78
CA ARG A 282 30.53 -2.25 10.07
C ARG A 282 29.46 -2.65 11.10
N ARG A 283 28.40 -1.86 11.24
CA ARG A 283 27.29 -2.13 12.16
C ARG A 283 26.53 -3.42 11.81
N ALA A 284 26.34 -3.70 10.53
CA ALA A 284 25.69 -4.93 10.08
C ALA A 284 26.51 -6.18 10.44
N LEU A 285 27.84 -6.09 10.42
CA LEU A 285 28.71 -7.18 10.88
C LEU A 285 28.66 -7.37 12.40
N GLU A 286 28.62 -6.28 13.17
CA GLU A 286 28.54 -6.29 14.63
C GLU A 286 27.15 -6.74 15.14
N SER A 287 26.11 -6.53 14.34
CA SER A 287 24.73 -6.85 14.66
C SER A 287 24.04 -7.48 13.45
N PRO A 288 24.28 -8.77 13.17
CA PRO A 288 23.80 -9.46 11.95
C PRO A 288 22.27 -9.66 11.87
N GLY A 289 21.52 -9.08 12.83
CA GLY A 289 20.09 -9.23 12.98
C GLY A 289 19.73 -10.55 13.67
N VAL A 290 18.77 -10.50 14.61
CA VAL A 290 18.19 -11.69 15.23
C VAL A 290 16.86 -11.98 14.55
N GLY A 291 16.72 -13.16 13.95
CA GLY A 291 15.49 -13.61 13.30
C GLY A 291 15.45 -13.40 11.78
N PRO A 292 14.28 -13.65 11.15
CA PRO A 292 14.09 -13.55 9.71
C PRO A 292 14.43 -12.15 9.16
N PRO A 293 14.84 -12.04 7.89
CA PRO A 293 15.04 -10.75 7.23
C PRO A 293 13.74 -9.95 7.13
N ILE A 294 13.87 -8.62 7.27
CA ILE A 294 12.76 -7.69 7.05
C ILE A 294 12.33 -7.78 5.60
N GLY A 295 11.01 -7.74 5.36
CA GLY A 295 10.44 -7.60 4.02
C GLY A 295 9.49 -8.72 3.61
N TYR A 296 8.20 -8.43 3.52
CA TYR A 296 7.21 -9.40 3.05
C TYR A 296 7.40 -9.78 1.58
N ARG A 297 7.90 -8.85 0.76
CA ARG A 297 8.19 -9.09 -0.67
C ARG A 297 9.41 -10.01 -0.91
N ARG A 298 10.07 -10.50 0.15
CA ARG A 298 11.02 -11.62 0.03
C ARG A 298 10.31 -12.95 -0.20
N GLY A 299 9.04 -13.05 0.19
CA GLY A 299 8.18 -14.21 -0.04
C GLY A 299 7.27 -14.03 -1.27
N SER A 300 6.19 -14.81 -1.28
CA SER A 300 5.12 -14.67 -2.28
C SER A 300 4.12 -13.58 -1.92
N VAL A 301 3.61 -12.91 -2.95
CA VAL A 301 2.63 -11.83 -2.84
C VAL A 301 1.39 -12.24 -3.64
N GLN A 302 0.23 -12.17 -3.00
CA GLN A 302 -1.07 -12.25 -3.66
C GLN A 302 -1.47 -10.83 -4.08
N VAL A 303 -1.68 -10.62 -5.37
CA VAL A 303 -1.97 -9.32 -5.96
C VAL A 303 -3.43 -9.29 -6.40
N ALA A 304 -4.17 -8.25 -6.01
CA ALA A 304 -5.48 -7.97 -6.56
C ALA A 304 -5.35 -7.33 -7.95
N LEU A 305 -6.01 -7.93 -8.93
CA LEU A 305 -6.00 -7.54 -10.34
C LEU A 305 -7.34 -6.85 -10.71
N PRO A 306 -7.42 -6.19 -11.88
CA PRO A 306 -8.68 -5.61 -12.36
C PRO A 306 -9.82 -6.64 -12.43
N GLU A 307 -11.06 -6.16 -12.34
CA GLU A 307 -12.28 -6.99 -12.43
C GLU A 307 -12.41 -8.10 -11.37
N GLY A 308 -11.72 -7.97 -10.23
CA GLY A 308 -11.84 -8.93 -9.13
C GLY A 308 -10.99 -10.19 -9.29
N TRP A 309 -10.13 -10.25 -10.31
CA TRP A 309 -9.10 -11.28 -10.42
C TRP A 309 -8.03 -11.11 -9.34
N GLU A 310 -7.33 -12.19 -9.01
CA GLU A 310 -6.18 -12.17 -8.12
C GLU A 310 -5.16 -13.24 -8.53
N ILE A 311 -3.87 -12.99 -8.31
CA ILE A 311 -2.80 -13.92 -8.67
C ILE A 311 -1.70 -13.92 -7.62
N ARG A 312 -1.03 -15.07 -7.45
CA ARG A 312 0.18 -15.17 -6.62
C ARG A 312 1.43 -15.09 -7.47
N ILE A 313 2.32 -14.16 -7.12
CA ILE A 313 3.63 -14.00 -7.76
C ILE A 313 4.75 -13.96 -6.72
N PRO A 314 6.01 -14.23 -7.10
CA PRO A 314 7.15 -13.88 -6.25
C PRO A 314 7.19 -12.37 -6.01
N GLY A 315 7.48 -11.93 -4.78
CA GLY A 315 7.56 -10.51 -4.44
C GLY A 315 8.70 -9.75 -5.13
N SER A 316 9.62 -10.46 -5.79
CA SER A 316 10.71 -9.92 -6.61
C SER A 316 10.26 -9.33 -7.96
N LEU A 317 9.05 -9.64 -8.42
CA LEU A 317 8.54 -9.11 -9.69
C LEU A 317 8.06 -7.65 -9.52
N ALA A 318 8.48 -6.80 -10.46
CA ALA A 318 8.04 -5.41 -10.58
C ALA A 318 6.70 -5.35 -11.30
N GLU A 319 5.71 -4.69 -10.68
CA GLU A 319 4.34 -4.62 -11.18
C GLU A 319 4.12 -3.30 -11.96
N THR A 320 3.35 -3.36 -13.05
CA THR A 320 2.96 -2.20 -13.84
C THR A 320 1.60 -2.46 -14.47
N ARG A 321 0.75 -1.44 -14.51
CA ARG A 321 -0.49 -1.46 -15.29
C ARG A 321 -0.26 -0.71 -16.59
N LEU A 322 -0.62 -1.34 -17.70
CA LEU A 322 -0.52 -0.75 -19.03
C LEU A 322 -1.82 0.00 -19.38
N GLU A 323 -1.74 0.91 -20.35
CA GLU A 323 -2.86 1.74 -20.81
C GLU A 323 -4.00 0.92 -21.41
N ASP A 324 -3.69 -0.24 -21.98
CA ASP A 324 -4.66 -1.21 -22.53
C ASP A 324 -5.47 -1.95 -21.45
N GLY A 325 -5.26 -1.60 -20.17
CA GLY A 325 -5.91 -2.23 -19.03
C GLY A 325 -5.24 -3.52 -18.56
N SER A 326 -4.22 -4.02 -19.27
CA SER A 326 -3.48 -5.20 -18.86
C SER A 326 -2.56 -4.93 -17.67
N TRP A 327 -2.40 -5.95 -16.85
CA TRP A 327 -1.47 -5.96 -15.73
C TRP A 327 -0.25 -6.81 -16.07
N VAL A 328 0.94 -6.33 -15.75
CA VAL A 328 2.21 -7.00 -16.00
C VAL A 328 3.05 -6.99 -14.73
N ALA A 329 3.67 -8.13 -14.41
CA ALA A 329 4.70 -8.26 -13.40
C ALA A 329 5.94 -8.91 -13.99
N ARG A 330 7.13 -8.34 -13.78
CA ARG A 330 8.36 -8.85 -14.42
C ARG A 330 9.63 -8.67 -13.59
N ASP A 331 10.60 -9.52 -13.86
CA ASP A 331 12.00 -9.30 -13.51
C ASP A 331 12.90 -9.52 -14.74
N HIS A 332 14.20 -9.72 -14.55
CA HIS A 332 15.14 -9.96 -15.65
C HIS A 332 14.92 -11.27 -16.40
N ARG A 333 14.25 -12.25 -15.79
CA ARG A 333 14.14 -13.63 -16.30
C ARG A 333 12.69 -14.07 -16.52
N ARG A 334 11.73 -13.37 -15.90
CA ARG A 334 10.34 -13.80 -15.78
C ARG A 334 9.39 -12.67 -16.07
N THR A 335 8.29 -12.99 -16.73
CA THR A 335 7.18 -12.06 -16.95
C THR A 335 5.84 -12.76 -16.77
N VAL A 336 4.91 -12.12 -16.07
CA VAL A 336 3.53 -12.54 -15.91
C VAL A 336 2.66 -11.40 -16.43
N ARG A 337 1.78 -11.69 -17.39
CA ARG A 337 0.80 -10.73 -17.91
C ARG A 337 -0.60 -11.28 -17.76
N VAL A 338 -1.51 -10.47 -17.25
CA VAL A 338 -2.93 -10.80 -17.14
C VAL A 338 -3.75 -9.73 -17.86
N VAL A 339 -4.62 -10.18 -18.76
CA VAL A 339 -5.51 -9.32 -19.54
C VAL A 339 -6.95 -9.77 -19.29
N PRO A 340 -7.78 -8.96 -18.59
CA PRO A 340 -9.22 -9.20 -18.54
C PRO A 340 -9.82 -9.15 -19.94
N LEU A 341 -10.72 -10.08 -20.26
CA LEU A 341 -11.35 -10.16 -21.58
C LEU A 341 -12.84 -9.83 -21.48
N ALA A 342 -13.31 -8.94 -22.37
CA ALA A 342 -14.73 -8.65 -22.52
C ALA A 342 -15.51 -9.85 -23.14
N ASP A 343 -16.83 -9.89 -22.93
CA ASP A 343 -17.70 -11.01 -23.34
C ASP A 343 -17.69 -11.31 -24.87
N SER A 344 -17.30 -10.36 -25.72
CA SER A 344 -17.27 -10.54 -27.19
C SER A 344 -16.00 -11.19 -27.76
N ALA A 345 -15.00 -11.52 -26.95
CA ALA A 345 -13.69 -11.99 -27.44
C ALA A 345 -13.57 -13.53 -27.67
N GLU A 346 -14.69 -14.25 -27.92
CA GLU A 346 -14.64 -15.71 -28.13
C GLU A 346 -13.87 -16.13 -29.39
N GLU A 347 -13.87 -15.31 -30.45
CA GLU A 347 -13.46 -15.80 -31.77
C GLU A 347 -11.99 -15.55 -32.15
N GLN A 348 -11.23 -14.76 -31.40
CA GLN A 348 -9.91 -14.27 -31.88
C GLN A 348 -8.69 -14.67 -31.05
N LEU A 349 -8.86 -15.27 -29.86
CA LEU A 349 -7.76 -15.57 -28.93
C LEU A 349 -7.57 -17.06 -28.63
N ALA A 350 -8.14 -17.95 -29.43
CA ALA A 350 -7.64 -19.33 -29.49
C ALA A 350 -6.14 -19.26 -29.84
N PRO A 351 -5.26 -20.09 -29.23
CA PRO A 351 -3.84 -20.11 -29.55
C PRO A 351 -3.65 -20.43 -31.04
N THR A 352 -3.57 -19.40 -31.87
CA THR A 352 -3.35 -19.48 -33.32
C THR A 352 -1.86 -19.49 -33.58
N SER A 353 -1.18 -20.51 -33.06
CA SER A 353 0.13 -20.89 -33.57
C SER A 353 0.23 -22.40 -33.45
N PRO A 354 0.18 -23.14 -34.58
CA PRO A 354 0.48 -24.57 -34.59
C PRO A 354 1.98 -24.75 -34.38
N GLU A 355 2.47 -24.43 -33.19
CA GLU A 355 3.80 -24.81 -32.77
C GLU A 355 3.76 -26.31 -32.45
N ARG A 356 4.48 -27.08 -33.26
CA ARG A 356 4.45 -28.55 -33.30
C ARG A 356 4.89 -29.27 -32.00
N LYS A 357 5.05 -28.55 -30.88
CA LYS A 357 5.52 -29.06 -29.57
C LYS A 357 4.87 -28.40 -28.34
N ALA A 358 3.73 -27.72 -28.47
CA ALA A 358 3.08 -27.14 -27.29
C ALA A 358 2.32 -28.21 -26.49
N LEU A 359 2.51 -28.23 -25.16
CA LEU A 359 1.77 -29.11 -24.25
C LEU A 359 0.45 -28.44 -23.85
N GLU A 360 -0.67 -29.09 -24.16
CA GLU A 360 -2.00 -28.65 -23.74
C GLU A 360 -2.29 -29.12 -22.32
N LEU A 361 -2.75 -28.18 -21.49
CA LEU A 361 -2.94 -28.36 -20.05
C LEU A 361 -4.30 -27.83 -19.62
N GLU A 362 -4.90 -28.47 -18.64
CA GLU A 362 -6.14 -28.02 -18.02
C GLU A 362 -5.97 -27.86 -16.51
N HIS A 363 -6.65 -26.85 -15.97
CA HIS A 363 -6.70 -26.59 -14.54
C HIS A 363 -8.15 -26.33 -14.12
N HIS A 364 -8.56 -26.98 -13.03
CA HIS A 364 -9.86 -26.77 -12.41
C HIS A 364 -9.62 -26.47 -10.92
N GLY A 365 -9.64 -25.19 -10.58
CA GLY A 365 -9.65 -24.71 -9.20
C GLY A 365 -11.07 -24.69 -8.63
N ALA A 366 -11.22 -24.17 -7.41
CA ALA A 366 -12.53 -24.07 -6.76
C ALA A 366 -13.49 -23.09 -7.49
N ARG A 367 -12.94 -22.04 -8.12
CA ARG A 367 -13.72 -20.98 -8.79
C ARG A 367 -13.30 -20.74 -10.23
N VAL A 368 -12.01 -20.93 -10.52
CA VAL A 368 -11.43 -20.69 -11.84
C VAL A 368 -11.15 -22.01 -12.55
N SER A 369 -11.58 -22.11 -13.80
CA SER A 369 -11.08 -23.14 -14.72
C SER A 369 -10.23 -22.49 -15.81
N GLY A 370 -9.24 -23.21 -16.31
CA GLY A 370 -8.37 -22.69 -17.36
C GLY A 370 -7.83 -23.77 -18.28
N ARG A 371 -7.56 -23.38 -19.52
CA ARG A 371 -6.84 -24.18 -20.52
C ARG A 371 -5.60 -23.43 -20.94
N ALA A 372 -4.46 -24.11 -20.95
CA ALA A 372 -3.17 -23.50 -21.25
C ALA A 372 -2.39 -24.30 -22.28
N SER A 373 -1.62 -23.58 -23.09
CA SER A 373 -0.62 -24.13 -23.98
C SER A 373 0.76 -23.73 -23.46
N LEU A 374 1.63 -24.71 -23.22
CA LEU A 374 3.01 -24.51 -22.75
C LEU A 374 4.00 -24.80 -23.87
N HIS A 375 4.77 -23.79 -24.25
CA HIS A 375 5.94 -23.91 -25.12
C HIS A 375 7.22 -23.87 -24.27
N VAL A 376 8.13 -24.81 -24.53
CA VAL A 376 9.47 -24.84 -23.92
C VAL A 376 10.50 -24.98 -25.04
N GLY A 377 11.22 -23.88 -25.32
CA GLY A 377 12.27 -23.80 -26.33
C GLY A 377 13.57 -23.21 -25.74
N PRO A 378 14.73 -23.38 -26.41
CA PRO A 378 15.97 -22.77 -25.95
C PRO A 378 15.87 -21.24 -25.91
N GLY A 379 15.89 -20.65 -24.71
CA GLY A 379 15.83 -19.20 -24.49
C GLY A 379 14.44 -18.56 -24.61
N GLU A 380 13.39 -19.36 -24.84
CA GLU A 380 12.01 -18.88 -24.87
C GLU A 380 11.08 -19.96 -24.32
N CYS A 381 10.70 -19.83 -23.05
CA CYS A 381 9.63 -20.65 -22.45
C CYS A 381 8.41 -19.77 -22.18
N ARG A 382 7.23 -20.24 -22.59
CA ARG A 382 6.00 -19.46 -22.52
C ARG A 382 4.79 -20.35 -22.28
N LEU A 383 4.04 -20.00 -21.25
CA LEU A 383 2.71 -20.54 -20.96
C LEU A 383 1.67 -19.48 -21.32
N THR A 384 0.70 -19.85 -22.14
CA THR A 384 -0.44 -18.99 -22.50
C THR A 384 -1.73 -19.70 -22.10
N ALA A 385 -2.52 -19.08 -21.23
CA ALA A 385 -3.70 -19.68 -20.65
C ALA A 385 -4.94 -18.78 -20.73
N LEU A 386 -6.07 -19.36 -21.13
CA LEU A 386 -7.38 -18.75 -21.03
C LEU A 386 -8.08 -19.26 -19.77
N CYS A 387 -8.43 -18.34 -18.87
CA CYS A 387 -9.04 -18.63 -17.58
C CYS A 387 -10.48 -18.08 -17.52
N ARG A 388 -11.38 -18.79 -16.84
CA ARG A 388 -12.82 -18.49 -16.75
C ARG A 388 -13.30 -18.58 -15.31
N SER A 389 -14.16 -17.64 -14.90
CA SER A 389 -14.88 -17.64 -13.62
C SER A 389 -16.30 -17.09 -13.86
N GLY A 390 -17.30 -17.96 -13.90
CA GLY A 390 -18.65 -17.57 -14.33
C GLY A 390 -18.64 -16.97 -15.74
N SER A 391 -19.13 -15.72 -15.88
CA SER A 391 -19.05 -14.96 -17.13
C SER A 391 -17.72 -14.24 -17.34
N ARG A 392 -16.88 -14.10 -16.31
CA ARG A 392 -15.60 -13.38 -16.41
C ARG A 392 -14.53 -14.24 -17.04
N ARG A 393 -13.65 -13.61 -17.81
CA ARG A 393 -12.52 -14.27 -18.48
C ARG A 393 -11.25 -13.44 -18.38
N ALA A 394 -10.11 -14.13 -18.38
CA ALA A 394 -8.80 -13.50 -18.42
C ALA A 394 -7.82 -14.34 -19.25
N LEU A 395 -6.96 -13.67 -20.01
CA LEU A 395 -5.78 -14.25 -20.63
C LEU A 395 -4.59 -14.08 -19.66
N CYS A 396 -3.95 -15.20 -19.29
CA CYS A 396 -2.74 -15.21 -18.48
C CYS A 396 -1.57 -15.70 -19.33
N VAL A 397 -0.50 -14.92 -19.39
CA VAL A 397 0.74 -15.29 -20.09
C VAL A 397 1.87 -15.29 -19.08
N VAL A 398 2.58 -16.40 -18.97
CA VAL A 398 3.77 -16.54 -18.13
C VAL A 398 4.96 -16.89 -19.02
N SER A 399 5.94 -15.99 -19.08
CA SER A 399 7.19 -16.16 -19.83
C SER A 399 8.36 -16.31 -18.87
N PHE A 400 9.30 -17.19 -19.21
CA PHE A 400 10.49 -17.46 -18.43
C PHE A 400 11.63 -17.97 -19.32
N ASP A 401 12.87 -17.72 -18.91
CA ASP A 401 14.04 -18.02 -19.75
C ASP A 401 14.60 -19.45 -19.52
N ASP A 402 14.33 -20.03 -18.35
CA ASP A 402 14.94 -21.28 -17.88
C ASP A 402 13.91 -22.42 -17.81
N PRO A 403 14.03 -23.47 -18.64
CA PRO A 403 13.10 -24.60 -18.65
C PRO A 403 12.83 -25.24 -17.27
N ASP A 404 13.79 -25.17 -16.34
CA ASP A 404 13.64 -25.71 -14.98
C ASP A 404 12.61 -24.91 -14.15
N GLU A 405 12.23 -23.70 -14.57
CA GLU A 405 11.18 -22.87 -13.95
C GLU A 405 9.76 -23.23 -14.43
N GLN A 406 9.58 -24.33 -15.17
CA GLN A 406 8.26 -24.80 -15.62
C GLN A 406 7.26 -24.96 -14.46
N ASP A 407 7.67 -25.54 -13.34
CA ASP A 407 6.80 -25.74 -12.18
C ASP A 407 6.38 -24.42 -11.54
N TRP A 408 7.26 -23.41 -11.55
CA TRP A 408 6.92 -22.06 -11.11
C TRP A 408 5.88 -21.42 -12.04
N ALA A 409 6.03 -21.56 -13.36
CA ALA A 409 5.09 -21.01 -14.33
C ALA A 409 3.70 -21.64 -14.19
N LEU A 410 3.66 -22.96 -14.03
CA LEU A 410 2.43 -23.71 -13.76
C LEU A 410 1.81 -23.31 -12.43
N GLY A 411 2.61 -23.18 -11.36
CA GLY A 411 2.14 -22.74 -10.05
C GLY A 411 1.56 -21.33 -10.07
N THR A 412 2.21 -20.41 -10.79
CA THR A 412 1.76 -19.02 -10.97
C THR A 412 0.43 -18.97 -11.71
N TRP A 413 0.31 -19.66 -12.85
CA TRP A 413 -0.95 -19.74 -13.58
C TRP A 413 -2.08 -20.35 -12.74
N ARG A 414 -1.82 -21.48 -12.06
CA ARG A 414 -2.81 -22.18 -11.21
C ARG A 414 -3.18 -21.40 -9.96
N SER A 415 -2.43 -20.35 -9.61
CA SER A 415 -2.77 -19.45 -8.51
C SER A 415 -3.74 -18.34 -8.90
N LEU A 416 -4.00 -18.16 -10.20
CA LEU A 416 -4.98 -17.19 -10.66
C LEU A 416 -6.36 -17.60 -10.15
N ASP A 417 -6.96 -16.71 -9.37
CA ASP A 417 -8.27 -16.91 -8.77
C ASP A 417 -9.14 -15.66 -9.03
N HIS A 418 -10.42 -15.76 -8.70
CA HIS A 418 -11.36 -14.65 -8.76
C HIS A 418 -11.97 -14.45 -7.38
N ALA A 419 -11.89 -13.23 -6.86
CA ALA A 419 -12.45 -12.87 -5.56
C ALA A 419 -13.96 -13.18 -5.54
N VAL A 420 -14.45 -13.66 -4.39
CA VAL A 420 -15.89 -13.75 -4.13
C VAL A 420 -16.40 -12.31 -4.06
N ALA A 421 -17.44 -11.96 -4.83
CA ALA A 421 -18.13 -10.70 -4.62
C ALA A 421 -18.59 -10.67 -3.16
N ALA A 422 -17.96 -9.80 -2.35
CA ALA A 422 -18.29 -9.62 -0.94
C ALA A 422 -19.66 -8.98 -0.77
#